data_AF-A0A1H8EWH5-F1
#
_entry.id   AF-A0A1H8EWH5-F1
#
_cell.length_a   1.000
_cell.length_b   1.000
_cell.length_c   1.000
_cell.angle_alpha   90.00
_cell.angle_beta   90.00
_cell.angle_gamma   90.00
#
_symmetry.space_group_name_H-M   'P 1'
#
loop_
_entity.id
_entity.type
_entity.pdbx_description
1 polymer ?
#
loop_
_entity_poly.entity_id
_entity_poly.type
_entity_poly.pdbx_seq_one_letter_code
_entity_poly.pdbx_strand_id
1 'polypeptide(L)'
;MRKVVFSILLLMSLSANAQQRQISYVETSSSGSWYHVYDTNGKKITTLAQQSVGELIGWSAEIIVTKSGSWYKILDPQGKTLKTMSEQTLGTVISVSGNTFTSRSGNWISIYDKTGRKISSRPAN
;
A
#
# COMPACT_ATOMS: atom_id res chain seq x y z
N MET A 1 -19.46 -7.83 39.89
CA MET A 1 -18.30 -7.21 39.23
C MET A 1 -17.40 -8.19 38.48
N ARG A 2 -17.07 -9.38 39.03
CA ARG A 2 -16.24 -10.41 38.34
C ARG A 2 -16.77 -10.86 36.95
N LYS A 3 -18.09 -10.96 36.76
CA LYS A 3 -18.67 -11.41 35.47
C LYS A 3 -18.56 -10.36 34.35
N VAL A 4 -18.57 -9.06 34.67
CA VAL A 4 -18.50 -7.97 33.68
C VAL A 4 -17.08 -7.80 33.13
N VAL A 5 -16.06 -8.00 33.98
CA VAL A 5 -14.65 -7.96 33.57
C VAL A 5 -14.31 -9.12 32.63
N PHE A 6 -14.86 -10.32 32.86
CA PHE A 6 -14.71 -11.46 31.95
C PHE A 6 -15.31 -11.22 30.57
N SER A 7 -16.47 -10.56 30.47
CA SER A 7 -17.11 -10.24 29.19
C SER A 7 -16.32 -9.22 28.36
N ILE A 8 -15.67 -8.25 29.00
CA ILE A 8 -14.85 -7.24 28.31
C ILE A 8 -13.54 -7.86 27.78
N LEU A 9 -12.89 -8.73 28.55
CA LEU A 9 -11.71 -9.47 28.10
C LEU A 9 -12.00 -10.41 26.92
N LEU A 10 -13.18 -11.05 26.90
CA LEU A 10 -13.60 -11.91 25.80
C LEU A 10 -13.83 -11.10 24.50
N LEU A 11 -14.44 -9.91 24.59
CA LEU A 11 -14.62 -8.99 23.46
C LEU A 11 -13.28 -8.45 22.92
N MET A 12 -12.27 -8.22 23.77
CA MET A 12 -10.92 -7.83 23.33
C MET A 12 -10.12 -8.99 22.72
N SER A 13 -10.42 -10.25 23.07
CA SER A 13 -9.76 -11.41 22.47
C SER A 13 -10.27 -11.77 21.06
N LEU A 14 -11.49 -11.36 20.71
CA LEU A 14 -12.08 -11.56 19.37
C LEU A 14 -11.54 -10.58 18.31
N SER A 15 -10.88 -9.49 18.71
CA SER A 15 -10.19 -8.57 17.80
C SER A 15 -8.71 -8.92 17.60
N ALA A 16 -8.18 -9.90 18.33
CA ALA A 16 -6.81 -10.38 18.21
C ALA A 16 -6.68 -11.37 17.04
N ASN A 17 -6.24 -10.84 15.90
CA ASN A 17 -5.50 -11.51 14.80
C ASN A 17 -5.95 -11.11 13.40
N ALA A 18 -6.29 -9.84 13.18
CA ALA A 18 -5.97 -9.23 11.89
C ALA A 18 -4.44 -9.00 11.83
N GLN A 19 -3.67 -10.10 11.82
CA GLN A 19 -2.24 -10.04 11.62
C GLN A 19 -2.04 -9.40 10.25
N GLN A 20 -1.49 -8.18 10.22
CA GLN A 20 -1.34 -7.41 9.00
C GLN A 20 -0.47 -8.22 8.04
N ARG A 21 -1.12 -8.87 7.07
CA ARG A 21 -0.46 -9.79 6.16
C ARG A 21 0.47 -8.98 5.27
N GLN A 22 1.75 -9.33 5.32
CA GLN A 22 2.75 -8.73 4.44
C GLN A 22 2.57 -9.27 3.03
N ILE A 23 2.74 -8.41 2.04
CA ILE A 23 2.66 -8.78 0.63
C ILE A 23 3.95 -9.54 0.27
N SER A 24 3.79 -10.71 -0.32
CA SER A 24 4.89 -11.47 -0.90
C SER A 24 4.99 -11.21 -2.40
N TYR A 25 3.87 -11.25 -3.11
CA TYR A 25 3.80 -10.94 -4.52
C TYR A 25 2.41 -10.45 -4.93
N VAL A 26 2.37 -9.74 -6.05
CA VAL A 26 1.14 -9.29 -6.72
C VAL A 26 1.11 -9.90 -8.12
N GLU A 27 0.03 -10.59 -8.44
CA GLU A 27 -0.23 -11.18 -9.75
C GLU A 27 -1.27 -10.34 -10.49
N THR A 28 -0.98 -9.99 -11.74
CA THR A 28 -1.94 -9.33 -12.63
C THR A 28 -2.69 -10.39 -13.42
N SER A 29 -4.02 -10.32 -13.44
CA SER A 29 -4.83 -11.26 -14.23
C SER A 29 -4.48 -11.17 -15.72
N SER A 30 -4.74 -12.24 -16.48
CA SER A 30 -4.48 -12.27 -17.92
C SER A 30 -5.17 -11.15 -18.70
N SER A 31 -6.32 -10.66 -18.21
CA SER A 31 -7.04 -9.51 -18.77
C SER A 31 -6.48 -8.14 -18.37
N GLY A 32 -5.53 -8.08 -17.44
CA GLY A 32 -5.04 -6.84 -16.81
C GLY A 32 -6.01 -6.19 -15.81
N SER A 33 -7.27 -6.64 -15.75
CA SER A 33 -8.34 -5.96 -15.01
C SER A 33 -8.27 -6.13 -13.49
N TRP A 34 -7.47 -7.10 -13.01
CA TRP A 34 -7.40 -7.45 -11.59
C TRP A 34 -5.97 -7.63 -11.12
N TYR A 35 -5.72 -7.24 -9.88
CA TYR A 35 -4.50 -7.55 -9.14
C TYR A 35 -4.84 -8.47 -7.97
N HIS A 36 -4.20 -9.63 -7.92
CA HIS A 36 -4.32 -10.58 -6.82
C HIS A 36 -3.10 -10.44 -5.92
N VAL A 37 -3.32 -10.07 -4.67
CA VAL A 37 -2.26 -9.81 -3.68
C VAL A 37 -2.15 -11.02 -2.76
N TYR A 38 -0.95 -11.55 -2.60
CA TYR A 38 -0.70 -12.77 -1.81
C TYR A 38 0.31 -12.54 -0.70
N ASP A 39 0.16 -13.27 0.41
CA ASP A 39 1.10 -13.27 1.51
C ASP A 39 2.25 -14.27 1.32
N THR A 40 3.18 -14.31 2.28
CA THR A 40 4.36 -15.17 2.24
C THR A 40 4.05 -16.67 2.29
N ASN A 41 2.82 -17.05 2.67
CA ASN A 41 2.36 -18.44 2.64
C ASN A 41 1.61 -18.76 1.34
N GLY A 42 1.58 -17.84 0.37
CA GLY A 42 0.80 -17.97 -0.87
C GLY A 42 -0.70 -17.78 -0.66
N LYS A 43 -1.15 -17.32 0.51
CA LYS A 43 -2.58 -17.08 0.76
C LYS A 43 -2.96 -15.70 0.23
N LYS A 44 -4.06 -15.66 -0.51
CA LYS A 44 -4.62 -14.39 -1.03
C LYS A 44 -5.00 -13.47 0.12
N ILE A 45 -4.47 -12.24 0.07
CA ILE A 45 -4.79 -11.14 0.99
C ILE A 45 -6.03 -10.41 0.49
N THR A 46 -5.98 -9.94 -0.77
CA THR A 46 -7.06 -9.16 -1.40
C THR A 46 -7.02 -9.28 -2.92
N THR A 47 -8.10 -8.85 -3.58
CA THR A 47 -8.18 -8.66 -5.03
C THR A 47 -8.57 -7.21 -5.31
N LEU A 48 -7.80 -6.52 -6.16
CA LEU A 48 -8.03 -5.14 -6.53
C LEU A 48 -8.48 -5.04 -7.98
N ALA A 49 -9.54 -4.28 -8.25
CA ALA A 49 -9.96 -3.97 -9.62
C ALA A 49 -9.11 -2.81 -10.17
N GLN A 50 -8.41 -3.02 -11.29
CA GLN A 50 -7.59 -1.99 -11.94
C GLN A 50 -8.41 -0.71 -12.19
N GLN A 51 -9.64 -0.83 -12.67
CA GLN A 51 -10.53 0.31 -12.91
C GLN A 51 -10.80 1.18 -11.66
N SER A 52 -10.68 0.60 -10.47
CA SER A 52 -10.90 1.30 -9.20
C SER A 52 -9.62 1.85 -8.61
N VAL A 53 -8.50 1.11 -8.71
CA VAL A 53 -7.23 1.50 -8.07
C VAL A 53 -6.25 2.19 -9.03
N GLY A 54 -6.39 2.01 -10.33
CA GLY A 54 -5.43 2.45 -11.35
C GLY A 54 -4.44 1.35 -11.73
N GLU A 55 -3.49 1.69 -12.59
CA GLU A 55 -2.38 0.83 -13.00
C GLU A 55 -1.41 0.58 -11.84
N LEU A 56 -0.94 -0.66 -11.67
CA LEU A 56 0.07 -1.02 -10.69
C LEU A 56 1.44 -0.44 -11.07
N ILE A 57 1.98 0.44 -10.21
CA ILE A 57 3.31 1.04 -10.40
C ILE A 57 4.38 0.25 -9.67
N GLY A 58 4.06 -0.24 -8.47
CA GLY A 58 4.99 -1.02 -7.66
C GLY A 58 4.38 -1.39 -6.33
N TRP A 59 5.05 -2.30 -5.61
CA TRP A 59 4.62 -2.77 -4.30
C TRP A 59 5.84 -3.13 -3.45
N SER A 60 5.63 -3.20 -2.15
CA SER A 60 6.55 -3.75 -1.15
C SER A 60 5.78 -4.70 -0.24
N ALA A 61 6.44 -5.24 0.80
CA ALA A 61 5.76 -6.02 1.82
C ALA A 61 4.65 -5.27 2.57
N GLU A 62 4.64 -3.93 2.55
CA GLU A 62 3.76 -3.11 3.39
C GLU A 62 2.78 -2.22 2.63
N ILE A 63 3.09 -1.83 1.39
CA ILE A 63 2.24 -0.93 0.60
C ILE A 63 2.20 -1.31 -0.88
N ILE A 64 1.13 -0.88 -1.54
CA ILE A 64 0.97 -0.92 -2.99
C ILE A 64 0.84 0.51 -3.50
N VAL A 65 1.52 0.83 -4.60
CA VAL A 65 1.39 2.11 -5.29
C VAL A 65 0.78 1.88 -6.65
N THR A 66 -0.34 2.56 -6.92
CA THR A 66 -1.03 2.53 -8.21
C THR A 66 -1.18 3.94 -8.78
N LYS A 67 -1.45 4.06 -10.08
CA LYS A 67 -1.63 5.34 -10.77
C LYS A 67 -2.88 5.32 -11.64
N SER A 68 -3.71 6.36 -11.54
CA SER A 68 -4.87 6.57 -12.40
C SER A 68 -4.84 8.00 -12.93
N GLY A 69 -4.55 8.15 -14.23
CA GLY A 69 -4.26 9.47 -14.80
C GLY A 69 -3.09 10.14 -14.07
N SER A 70 -3.22 11.41 -13.69
CA SER A 70 -2.18 12.18 -12.98
C SER A 70 -2.20 11.98 -11.46
N TRP A 71 -2.77 10.89 -10.93
CA TRP A 71 -2.91 10.65 -9.50
C TRP A 71 -2.35 9.30 -9.08
N TYR A 72 -1.46 9.31 -8.10
CA TYR A 72 -0.98 8.12 -7.41
C TYR A 72 -1.87 7.80 -6.22
N LYS A 73 -2.17 6.52 -6.00
CA LYS A 73 -2.78 6.01 -4.77
C LYS A 73 -1.78 5.11 -4.05
N ILE A 74 -1.66 5.33 -2.74
CA ILE A 74 -0.89 4.50 -1.82
C ILE A 74 -1.91 3.68 -1.04
N LEU A 75 -1.81 2.36 -1.16
CA LEU A 75 -2.75 1.41 -0.57
C LEU A 75 -2.03 0.57 0.49
N ASP A 76 -2.77 0.14 1.51
CA ASP A 76 -2.33 -0.94 2.40
C ASP A 76 -2.49 -2.33 1.72
N PRO A 77 -2.00 -3.42 2.33
CA PRO A 77 -2.11 -4.76 1.74
C PRO A 77 -3.55 -5.25 1.57
N GLN A 78 -4.52 -4.66 2.28
CA GLN A 78 -5.95 -4.99 2.15
C GLN A 78 -6.60 -4.23 0.98
N GLY A 79 -5.90 -3.28 0.36
CA GLY A 79 -6.40 -2.45 -0.73
C GLY A 79 -7.02 -1.13 -0.28
N LYS A 80 -6.98 -0.81 1.02
CA LYS A 80 -7.50 0.46 1.52
C LYS A 80 -6.55 1.57 1.10
N THR A 81 -7.10 2.62 0.50
CA THR A 81 -6.34 3.83 0.18
C THR A 81 -5.92 4.56 1.45
N LEU A 82 -4.61 4.66 1.65
CA LEU A 82 -3.98 5.44 2.71
C LEU A 82 -3.81 6.90 2.30
N LYS A 83 -3.44 7.13 1.04
CA LYS A 83 -3.22 8.48 0.50
C LYS A 83 -3.41 8.51 -1.02
N THR A 84 -3.90 9.64 -1.51
CA THR A 84 -3.89 10.02 -2.93
C THR A 84 -3.02 11.26 -3.11
N MET A 85 -2.18 11.29 -4.14
CA MET A 85 -1.24 12.39 -4.41
C MET A 85 -1.15 12.69 -5.90
N SER A 86 -1.02 13.97 -6.26
CA SER A 86 -0.87 14.36 -7.67
C SER A 86 0.54 14.07 -8.18
N GLU A 87 0.63 13.61 -9.42
CA GLU A 87 1.89 13.44 -10.14
C GLU A 87 2.63 14.77 -10.30
N GLN A 88 1.92 15.89 -10.42
CA GLN A 88 2.54 17.21 -10.46
C GLN A 88 3.39 17.50 -9.19
N THR A 89 2.97 16.99 -8.03
CA THR A 89 3.69 17.19 -6.77
C THR A 89 4.79 16.16 -6.55
N LEU A 90 4.52 14.90 -6.93
CA LEU A 90 5.43 13.79 -6.70
C LEU A 90 6.50 13.61 -7.78
N GLY A 91 6.19 13.98 -9.02
CA GLY A 91 6.86 13.44 -10.19
C GLY A 91 6.56 11.96 -10.39
N THR A 92 7.51 11.24 -11.00
CA THR A 92 7.37 9.83 -11.32
C THR A 92 7.82 8.96 -10.15
N VAL A 93 6.98 8.03 -9.68
CA VAL A 93 7.41 7.02 -8.70
C VAL A 93 8.35 6.03 -9.38
N ILE A 94 9.54 5.82 -8.81
CA ILE A 94 10.60 4.99 -9.38
C ILE A 94 10.95 3.76 -8.53
N SER A 95 10.49 3.69 -7.28
CA SER A 95 10.69 2.54 -6.40
C SER A 95 9.71 2.55 -5.24
N VAL A 96 9.35 1.36 -4.73
CA VAL A 96 8.52 1.15 -3.54
C VAL A 96 9.27 0.17 -2.63
N SER A 97 9.45 0.53 -1.35
CA SER A 97 10.22 -0.28 -0.39
C SER A 97 9.75 -0.06 1.05
N GLY A 98 9.45 -1.15 1.76
CA GLY A 98 8.84 -1.10 3.10
C GLY A 98 7.62 -0.17 3.13
N ASN A 99 7.52 0.69 4.14
CA ASN A 99 6.51 1.73 4.25
C ASN A 99 6.78 3.01 3.44
N THR A 100 7.67 2.98 2.44
CA THR A 100 8.10 4.17 1.69
C THR A 100 8.05 3.96 0.19
N PHE A 101 8.02 5.06 -0.55
CA PHE A 101 8.23 5.08 -1.98
C PHE A 101 9.15 6.23 -2.37
N THR A 102 9.89 6.03 -3.44
CA THR A 102 10.82 7.02 -4.00
C THR A 102 10.25 7.57 -5.29
N SER A 103 10.28 8.88 -5.45
CA SER A 103 9.89 9.54 -6.70
C SER A 103 10.99 10.46 -7.22
N ARG A 104 10.99 10.67 -8.54
CA ARG A 104 11.84 11.63 -9.24
C ARG A 104 10.97 12.75 -9.81
N SER A 105 11.32 13.99 -9.47
CA SER A 105 10.72 15.19 -10.06
C SER A 105 11.85 16.12 -10.54
N GLY A 106 12.02 16.21 -11.86
CA GLY A 106 13.16 16.92 -12.47
C GLY A 106 14.51 16.40 -11.96
N ASN A 107 15.29 17.30 -11.37
CA ASN A 107 16.63 17.04 -10.83
C ASN A 107 16.61 16.64 -9.34
N TRP A 108 15.47 16.19 -8.82
CA TRP A 108 15.33 15.79 -7.42
C TRP A 108 14.78 14.38 -7.29
N ILE A 109 15.37 13.61 -6.38
CA ILE A 109 14.86 12.31 -5.94
C ILE A 109 14.42 12.48 -4.49
N SER A 110 13.15 12.19 -4.20
CA SER A 110 12.54 12.35 -2.88
C SER A 110 11.98 11.01 -2.38
N ILE A 111 12.12 10.76 -1.08
CA ILE A 111 11.53 9.59 -0.40
C ILE A 111 10.33 10.08 0.39
N TYR A 112 9.22 9.36 0.28
CA TYR A 112 7.96 9.62 0.98
C TYR A 112 7.56 8.40 1.79
N ASP A 113 6.93 8.61 2.95
CA ASP A 113 6.27 7.52 3.67
C ASP A 113 4.88 7.22 3.08
N LYS A 114 4.26 6.14 3.57
CA LYS A 114 2.92 5.68 3.16
C LYS A 114 1.78 6.69 3.37
N THR A 115 2.00 7.73 4.19
CA THR A 115 1.03 8.81 4.41
C THR A 115 1.18 9.95 3.40
N GLY A 116 2.21 9.88 2.54
CA GLY A 116 2.58 10.90 1.58
C GLY A 116 3.45 12.01 2.15
N ARG A 117 3.97 11.85 3.38
CA ARG A 117 4.88 12.82 3.96
C ARG A 117 6.28 12.60 3.39
N LYS A 118 6.88 13.67 2.87
CA LYS A 118 8.27 13.66 2.39
C LYS A 118 9.21 13.45 3.59
N ILE A 119 10.06 12.43 3.52
CA ILE A 119 11.08 12.11 4.52
C ILE A 119 12.39 12.83 4.18
N SER A 120 12.83 12.72 2.92
CA SER A 120 14.11 13.26 2.48
C SER A 120 14.09 13.58 0.98
N SER A 121 15.07 14.36 0.55
CA SER A 121 15.28 14.69 -0.86
C SER A 121 16.78 14.86 -1.13
N ARG A 122 17.22 14.47 -2.32
CA ARG A 122 18.58 14.70 -2.82
C ARG A 122 18.56 15.08 -4.30
N PRO A 123 19.61 15.76 -4.80
CA PRO A 123 19.79 15.92 -6.23
C PRO A 123 19.84 14.58 -6.94
N ALA A 124 19.27 14.56 -8.14
CA ALA A 124 19.39 13.47 -9.08
C ALA A 124 20.66 13.69 -9.88
N ASN A 125 21.60 12.76 -9.76
CA ASN A 125 22.81 12.75 -10.58
C ASN A 125 22.46 12.39 -12.02
#